data_AF-A0A953RR23-F1
#
_entry.id   AF-A0A953RR23-F1
#
_cell.length_a   1.000
_cell.length_b   1.000
_cell.length_c   1.000
_cell.angle_alpha   90.00
_cell.angle_beta   90.00
_cell.angle_gamma   90.00
#
_symmetry.space_group_name_H-M   'P 1'
#
loop_
_entity.id
_entity.type
_entity.pdbx_description
1 polymer ?
#
loop_
_entity_poly.entity_id
_entity_poly.type
_entity_poly.pdbx_seq_one_letter_code
_entity_poly.pdbx_strand_id
1 'polypeptide(L)'
;MKIHTLSLDPRITVRKPGAPNPEGKCVVYWMQRAQRALDNPALDVAVELGNQLDKPVAAFLAPVPFYPHASLRHYRFLASGIPDIEEGLSKRNVGLVLRTYPDDSLIKFCEQVRPAIVIGDENPLREAEHWRVRAAQHLKVPFWTVDADVVVPSRLLGKEHYGARTIRPRLQELLPQFLVPTKVVKARIPWNTRRDLQSLSAHEDFTAGWSLDRSVSPVENWQGGTKRALSVLADFVKHGLRNYPKDRNHPELSGTSHLSPYLHFGHIGPLTIAHAVQTASAPAASKQAFQEQLIVRRELSVNFVRYNSYYDSFECLEPWADRSFAQHSGDRRPIVYSEAQLEQAET
;
A
#
# COMPACT_ATOMS: atom_id res chain seq x y z
N MET A 1 -3.01 28.24 -11.57
CA MET A 1 -3.84 27.45 -12.52
C MET A 1 -3.55 25.94 -12.53
N LYS A 2 -2.32 25.45 -12.28
CA LYS A 2 -1.98 24.00 -12.40
C LYS A 2 -2.33 23.10 -11.19
N ILE A 3 -2.30 23.64 -9.96
CA ILE A 3 -2.58 22.88 -8.73
C ILE A 3 -4.06 22.43 -8.65
N HIS A 4 -4.99 23.28 -9.12
CA HIS A 4 -6.41 22.91 -9.20
C HIS A 4 -6.62 21.74 -10.16
N THR A 5 -5.86 21.66 -11.26
CA THR A 5 -5.93 20.54 -12.21
C THR A 5 -5.46 19.23 -11.58
N LEU A 6 -4.42 19.25 -10.74
CA LEU A 6 -3.97 18.06 -10.01
C LEU A 6 -5.04 17.55 -9.05
N SER A 7 -5.75 18.42 -8.34
CA SER A 7 -6.83 18.00 -7.43
C SER A 7 -8.01 17.31 -8.14
N LEU A 8 -8.08 17.39 -9.47
CA LEU A 8 -9.09 16.70 -10.28
C LEU A 8 -8.64 15.30 -10.73
N ASP A 9 -7.40 14.89 -10.43
CA ASP A 9 -6.93 13.53 -10.71
C ASP A 9 -7.84 12.54 -9.96
N PRO A 10 -8.41 11.53 -10.64
CA PRO A 10 -9.30 10.56 -10.02
C PRO A 10 -8.64 9.69 -8.94
N ARG A 11 -7.31 9.64 -8.87
CA ARG A 11 -6.56 9.00 -7.77
C ARG A 11 -6.59 9.82 -6.49
N ILE A 12 -6.81 11.13 -6.57
CA ILE A 12 -6.70 12.04 -5.43
C ILE A 12 -8.02 12.11 -4.66
N THR A 13 -7.93 11.97 -3.34
CA THR A 13 -8.97 12.33 -2.39
C THR A 13 -8.50 13.53 -1.57
N VAL A 14 -9.24 14.64 -1.66
CA VAL A 14 -8.97 15.85 -0.86
C VAL A 14 -9.52 15.63 0.55
N ARG A 15 -8.63 15.32 1.51
CA ARG A 15 -8.99 15.07 2.91
C ARG A 15 -9.15 16.37 3.71
N LYS A 16 -8.28 17.35 3.44
CA LYS A 16 -8.39 18.72 3.95
C LYS A 16 -8.21 19.70 2.79
N PRO A 17 -9.25 20.48 2.41
CA PRO A 17 -9.14 21.46 1.35
C PRO A 17 -8.31 22.68 1.78
N GLY A 18 -7.89 23.48 0.80
CA GLY A 18 -7.19 24.74 0.99
C GLY A 18 -6.10 24.97 -0.04
N ALA A 19 -5.60 26.20 -0.12
CA ALA A 19 -4.42 26.51 -0.92
C ALA A 19 -3.14 26.08 -0.17
N PRO A 20 -2.09 25.61 -0.87
CA PRO A 20 -0.80 25.37 -0.25
C PRO A 20 -0.29 26.61 0.49
N ASN A 21 0.32 26.43 1.66
CA ASN A 21 0.87 27.53 2.44
C ASN A 21 2.06 28.16 1.69
N PRO A 22 1.99 29.45 1.29
CA PRO A 22 3.05 30.10 0.50
C PRO A 22 4.38 30.18 1.26
N GLU A 23 4.33 30.31 2.58
CA GLU A 23 5.51 30.33 3.46
C GLU A 23 6.08 28.94 3.76
N GLY A 24 5.42 27.89 3.27
CA GLY A 24 5.85 26.51 3.40
C GLY A 24 7.25 26.28 2.80
N LYS A 25 8.04 25.42 3.44
CA LYS A 25 9.44 25.18 3.07
C LYS A 25 9.65 23.89 2.26
N CYS A 26 8.65 23.01 2.23
CA CYS A 26 8.69 21.75 1.48
C CYS A 26 7.28 21.25 1.15
N VAL A 27 7.20 20.20 0.34
CA VAL A 27 6.05 19.29 0.29
C VAL A 27 6.37 18.05 1.12
N VAL A 28 5.42 17.57 1.91
CA VAL A 28 5.58 16.33 2.68
C VAL A 28 4.78 15.21 2.02
N TYR A 29 5.43 14.08 1.77
CA TYR A 29 4.78 12.82 1.43
C TYR A 29 4.75 11.91 2.67
N TRP A 30 3.59 11.73 3.28
CA TRP A 30 3.35 10.77 4.36
C TRP A 30 3.17 9.36 3.78
N MET A 31 4.25 8.60 3.80
CA MET A 31 4.33 7.24 3.26
C MET A 31 3.86 6.24 4.32
N GLN A 32 2.94 5.36 3.96
CA GLN A 32 2.46 4.28 4.84
C GLN A 32 2.24 2.96 4.08
N ARG A 33 1.38 2.97 3.05
CA ARG A 33 1.00 1.76 2.30
C ARG A 33 1.87 1.55 1.06
N ALA A 34 2.23 2.61 0.35
CA ALA A 34 3.03 2.53 -0.88
C ALA A 34 4.51 2.78 -0.59
N GLN A 35 5.16 1.84 0.09
CA GLN A 35 6.55 1.96 0.57
C GLN A 35 7.58 1.66 -0.53
N ARG A 36 7.61 2.51 -1.55
CA ARG A 36 8.50 2.39 -2.72
C ARG A 36 8.64 3.71 -3.47
N ALA A 37 9.71 3.85 -4.25
CA ALA A 37 9.94 5.01 -5.11
C ALA A 37 9.51 4.82 -6.57
N LEU A 38 9.41 3.56 -7.02
CA LEU A 38 8.94 3.16 -8.34
C LEU A 38 7.43 2.90 -8.30
N ASP A 39 6.69 3.26 -9.35
CA ASP A 39 5.25 2.98 -9.46
C ASP A 39 4.50 3.47 -8.21
N ASN A 40 4.65 4.74 -7.90
CA ASN A 40 4.05 5.35 -6.71
C ASN A 40 3.39 6.68 -7.08
N PRO A 41 2.10 6.64 -7.45
CA PRO A 41 1.32 7.84 -7.75
C PRO A 41 1.29 8.88 -6.63
N ALA A 42 1.34 8.47 -5.35
CA ALA A 42 1.36 9.41 -4.23
C ALA A 42 2.66 10.23 -4.19
N LEU A 43 3.79 9.54 -4.40
CA LEU A 43 5.10 10.18 -4.54
C LEU A 43 5.16 11.06 -5.80
N ASP A 44 4.60 10.60 -6.92
CA ASP A 44 4.55 11.37 -8.17
C ASP A 44 3.80 12.69 -7.98
N VAL A 45 2.65 12.67 -7.32
CA VAL A 45 1.87 13.87 -6.95
C VAL A 45 2.67 14.79 -6.04
N ALA A 46 3.33 14.25 -5.02
CA ALA A 46 4.15 15.05 -4.10
C ALA A 46 5.31 15.77 -4.82
N VAL A 47 5.98 15.06 -5.74
CA VAL A 47 7.07 15.62 -6.56
C VAL A 47 6.56 16.66 -7.54
N GLU A 48 5.43 16.40 -8.22
CA GLU A 48 4.85 17.36 -9.15
C GLU A 48 4.42 18.65 -8.43
N LEU A 49 3.82 18.54 -7.23
CA LEU A 49 3.50 19.69 -6.40
C LEU A 49 4.75 20.43 -5.91
N GLY A 50 5.78 19.71 -5.47
CA GLY A 50 7.07 20.30 -5.10
C GLY A 50 7.67 21.08 -6.27
N ASN A 51 7.61 20.52 -7.47
CA ASN A 51 8.05 21.19 -8.69
C ASN A 51 7.21 22.42 -9.00
N GLN A 52 5.88 22.36 -8.93
CA GLN A 52 5.02 23.52 -9.21
C GLN A 52 5.14 24.65 -8.19
N LEU A 53 5.50 24.33 -6.95
CA LEU A 53 5.68 25.28 -5.86
C LEU A 53 7.13 25.77 -5.70
N ASP A 54 8.06 25.25 -6.52
CA ASP A 54 9.50 25.44 -6.36
C ASP A 54 9.97 25.14 -4.92
N LYS A 55 9.57 23.96 -4.40
CA LYS A 55 9.94 23.46 -3.06
C LYS A 55 10.52 22.05 -3.13
N PRO A 56 11.44 21.69 -2.22
CA PRO A 56 11.90 20.31 -2.09
C PRO A 56 10.79 19.41 -1.51
N VAL A 57 10.97 18.10 -1.62
CA VAL A 57 10.04 17.08 -1.10
C VAL A 57 10.72 16.21 -0.06
N ALA A 58 10.04 15.98 1.07
CA ALA A 58 10.42 15.00 2.07
C ALA A 58 9.37 13.90 2.18
N ALA A 59 9.80 12.65 2.07
CA ALA A 59 9.00 11.49 2.41
C ALA A 59 9.15 11.21 3.91
N PHE A 60 8.04 11.15 4.63
CA PHE A 60 7.98 10.82 6.04
C PHE A 60 7.44 9.40 6.20
N LEU A 61 8.27 8.53 6.79
CA LEU A 61 7.91 7.15 7.15
C LEU A 61 8.10 6.99 8.65
N ALA A 62 7.06 6.50 9.33
CA ALA A 62 7.10 6.31 10.77
C ALA A 62 6.41 5.00 11.18
N PRO A 63 7.14 3.88 11.28
CA PRO A 63 6.61 2.63 11.79
C PRO A 63 6.23 2.75 13.27
N VAL A 64 5.16 2.06 13.67
CA VAL A 64 4.62 2.03 15.05
C VAL A 64 4.51 0.60 15.57
N PRO A 65 4.65 0.33 16.89
CA PRO A 65 4.67 -1.02 17.47
C PRO A 65 3.29 -1.65 17.69
N PHE A 66 2.21 -0.90 17.47
CA PHE A 66 0.85 -1.28 17.87
C PHE A 66 -0.07 -1.61 16.67
N TYR A 67 0.49 -2.09 15.56
CA TYR A 67 -0.34 -2.64 14.48
C TYR A 67 -0.99 -3.96 14.98
N PRO A 68 -2.32 -4.13 14.83
CA PRO A 68 -3.01 -5.32 15.30
C PRO A 68 -2.36 -6.60 14.75
N HIS A 69 -2.04 -7.54 15.66
CA HIS A 69 -1.47 -8.86 15.34
C HIS A 69 -0.12 -8.85 14.60
N ALA A 70 0.59 -7.72 14.55
CA ALA A 70 1.90 -7.64 13.94
C ALA A 70 2.99 -8.20 14.87
N SER A 71 3.57 -9.34 14.52
CA SER A 71 4.77 -9.88 15.16
C SER A 71 6.09 -9.34 14.58
N LEU A 72 7.22 -9.66 15.23
CA LEU A 72 8.57 -9.32 14.77
C LEU A 72 8.85 -9.74 13.31
N ARG A 73 8.24 -10.85 12.84
CA ARG A 73 8.32 -11.29 11.44
C ARG A 73 7.94 -10.19 10.46
N HIS A 74 6.83 -9.49 10.72
CA HIS A 74 6.31 -8.43 9.86
C HIS A 74 7.26 -7.24 9.83
N TYR A 75 7.71 -6.79 11.00
CA TYR A 75 8.59 -5.63 11.10
C TYR A 75 9.98 -5.89 10.51
N ARG A 76 10.51 -7.12 10.61
CA ARG A 76 11.77 -7.47 9.95
C ARG A 76 11.66 -7.43 8.43
N PHE A 77 10.54 -7.90 7.87
CA PHE A 77 10.30 -7.79 6.44
C PHE A 77 10.19 -6.32 6.00
N LEU A 78 9.48 -5.48 6.76
CA LEU A 78 9.41 -4.03 6.50
C LEU A 78 10.80 -3.37 6.58
N ALA A 79 11.56 -3.63 7.65
CA ALA A 79 12.89 -3.05 7.87
C ALA A 79 13.86 -3.32 6.74
N SER A 80 13.89 -4.56 6.24
CA SER A 80 14.75 -4.92 5.11
C SER A 80 14.42 -4.16 3.81
N GLY A 81 13.23 -3.54 3.69
CA GLY A 81 12.87 -2.72 2.54
C GLY A 81 13.29 -1.25 2.63
N ILE A 82 13.59 -0.72 3.82
CA ILE A 82 13.88 0.71 4.02
C ILE A 82 15.11 1.22 3.22
N PRO A 83 16.24 0.47 3.13
CA PRO A 83 17.36 0.90 2.30
C PRO A 83 17.00 1.10 0.82
N ASP A 84 16.14 0.23 0.27
CA ASP A 84 15.67 0.35 -1.11
C ASP A 84 14.76 1.58 -1.29
N ILE A 85 13.96 1.91 -0.27
CA ILE A 85 13.14 3.13 -0.25
C ILE A 85 14.03 4.37 -0.26
N GLU A 86 15.03 4.43 0.62
CA GLU A 86 15.96 5.56 0.70
C GLU A 86 16.70 5.77 -0.62
N GLU A 87 17.29 4.70 -1.17
CA GLU A 87 18.00 4.78 -2.45
C GLU A 87 17.08 5.25 -3.59
N GLY A 88 15.86 4.70 -3.65
CA GLY A 88 14.86 5.05 -4.65
C GLY A 88 14.42 6.51 -4.56
N LEU A 89 14.18 7.02 -3.35
CA LEU A 89 13.81 8.41 -3.09
C LEU A 89 14.96 9.35 -3.44
N SER A 90 16.19 9.01 -3.06
CA SER A 90 17.40 9.78 -3.37
C SER A 90 17.62 9.95 -4.88
N LYS A 91 17.42 8.90 -5.68
CA LYS A 91 17.46 8.99 -7.16
C LYS A 91 16.44 10.00 -7.71
N ARG A 92 15.34 10.21 -6.98
CA ARG A 92 14.27 11.17 -7.31
C ARG A 92 14.43 12.54 -6.62
N ASN A 93 15.58 12.81 -6.00
CA ASN A 93 15.87 14.05 -5.24
C ASN A 93 14.94 14.26 -4.02
N VAL A 94 14.32 13.20 -3.51
CA VAL A 94 13.43 13.23 -2.35
C VAL A 94 14.18 12.73 -1.13
N GLY A 95 14.09 13.44 -0.01
CA GLY A 95 14.68 12.99 1.25
C GLY A 95 13.77 12.00 1.98
N LEU A 96 14.33 10.94 2.53
CA LEU A 96 13.63 10.10 3.50
C LEU A 96 13.83 10.69 4.90
N VAL A 97 12.73 10.82 5.66
CA VAL A 97 12.74 11.09 7.09
C VAL A 97 12.09 9.91 7.77
N LEU A 98 12.91 9.07 8.38
CA LEU A 98 12.50 7.89 9.13
C LEU A 98 12.41 8.21 10.62
N ARG A 99 11.24 8.04 11.20
CA ARG A 99 11.03 8.12 12.66
C ARG A 99 10.44 6.83 13.19
N THR A 100 10.48 6.69 14.50
CA THR A 100 9.98 5.52 15.21
C THR A 100 9.18 5.97 16.41
N TYR A 101 8.25 5.14 16.88
CA TYR A 101 7.56 5.40 18.14
C TYR A 101 8.57 5.58 19.30
N PRO A 102 8.40 6.62 20.15
CA PRO A 102 7.24 7.51 20.28
C PRO A 102 7.28 8.83 19.45
N ASP A 103 8.24 8.99 18.55
CA ASP A 103 8.45 10.18 17.72
C ASP A 103 7.81 10.09 16.33
N ASP A 104 6.84 9.19 16.15
CA ASP A 104 6.16 8.87 14.88
C ASP A 104 5.14 9.94 14.41
N SER A 105 4.94 11.00 15.18
CA SER A 105 3.89 12.00 14.92
C SER A 105 4.14 12.82 13.64
N LEU A 106 3.27 12.63 12.65
CA LEU A 106 3.18 13.48 11.45
C LEU A 106 3.00 14.96 11.79
N ILE A 107 2.18 15.28 12.80
CA ILE A 107 1.88 16.67 13.18
C ILE A 107 3.12 17.37 13.70
N LYS A 108 3.84 16.76 14.65
CA LYS A 108 5.11 17.29 15.17
C LYS A 108 6.15 17.45 14.07
N PHE A 109 6.23 16.48 13.15
CA PHE A 109 7.10 16.58 11.99
C PHE A 109 6.73 17.79 11.10
N CYS A 110 5.45 17.97 10.80
CA CYS A 110 4.97 19.09 9.99
C CYS A 110 5.22 20.46 10.66
N GLU A 111 5.15 20.55 11.99
CA GLU A 111 5.49 21.78 12.72
C GLU A 111 6.97 22.16 12.54
N GLN A 112 7.87 21.18 12.51
CA GLN A 112 9.31 21.38 12.33
C GLN A 112 9.70 21.75 10.90
N VAL A 113 9.13 21.06 9.91
CA VAL A 113 9.49 21.27 8.48
C VAL A 113 8.63 22.32 7.79
N ARG A 114 7.49 22.70 8.38
CA ARG A 114 6.54 23.70 7.87
C ARG A 114 6.18 23.44 6.40
N PRO A 115 5.45 22.36 6.08
CA PRO A 115 5.11 22.04 4.71
C PRO A 115 4.16 23.08 4.09
N ALA A 116 4.19 23.20 2.77
CA ALA A 116 3.18 23.90 2.01
C ALA A 116 1.88 23.07 1.91
N ILE A 117 2.02 21.76 1.75
CA ILE A 117 0.95 20.78 1.62
C ILE A 117 1.46 19.39 2.04
N VAL A 118 0.56 18.55 2.55
CA VAL A 118 0.83 17.14 2.86
C VAL A 118 0.12 16.25 1.85
N ILE A 119 0.83 15.26 1.33
CA ILE A 119 0.33 14.20 0.46
C ILE A 119 0.50 12.87 1.17
N GLY A 120 -0.48 11.97 1.12
CA GLY A 120 -0.35 10.60 1.63
C GLY A 120 -0.77 9.56 0.61
N ASP A 121 -0.38 8.31 0.81
CA ASP A 121 -1.01 7.19 0.10
C ASP A 121 -2.38 6.85 0.72
N GLU A 122 -3.34 6.40 -0.10
CA GLU A 122 -4.67 6.05 0.36
C GLU A 122 -4.71 4.64 0.99
N ASN A 123 -5.50 4.48 2.05
CA ASN A 123 -5.72 3.18 2.68
C ASN A 123 -7.11 3.13 3.35
N PRO A 124 -8.06 2.33 2.83
CA PRO A 124 -9.41 2.26 3.36
C PRO A 124 -9.57 1.39 4.61
N LEU A 125 -8.51 0.74 5.11
CA LEU A 125 -8.60 -0.01 6.37
C LEU A 125 -8.97 0.92 7.53
N ARG A 126 -9.82 0.45 8.44
CA ARG A 126 -10.41 1.23 9.54
C ARG A 126 -9.39 2.04 10.34
N GLU A 127 -8.31 1.40 10.81
CA GLU A 127 -7.27 2.08 11.60
C GLU A 127 -6.53 3.15 10.79
N ALA A 128 -6.17 2.85 9.53
CA ALA A 128 -5.48 3.79 8.67
C ALA A 128 -6.38 4.99 8.30
N GLU A 129 -7.67 4.74 8.04
CA GLU A 129 -8.68 5.78 7.78
C GLU A 129 -8.86 6.68 9.01
N HIS A 130 -8.94 6.12 10.22
CA HIS A 130 -8.99 6.89 11.46
C HIS A 130 -7.78 7.83 11.61
N TRP A 131 -6.58 7.37 11.26
CA TRP A 131 -5.38 8.22 11.31
C TRP A 131 -5.43 9.34 10.29
N ARG A 132 -5.94 9.10 9.08
CA ARG A 132 -6.11 10.11 8.02
C ARG A 132 -7.13 11.18 8.42
N VAL A 133 -8.26 10.77 9.00
CA VAL A 133 -9.28 11.69 9.53
C VAL A 133 -8.69 12.55 10.64
N ARG A 134 -7.99 11.95 11.61
CA ARG A 134 -7.30 12.71 12.68
C ARG A 134 -6.25 13.66 12.12
N ALA A 135 -5.43 13.24 11.15
CA ALA A 135 -4.45 14.11 10.52
C ALA A 135 -5.11 15.30 9.81
N ALA A 136 -6.19 15.10 9.06
CA ALA A 136 -6.92 16.17 8.37
C ALA A 136 -7.47 17.24 9.33
N GLN A 137 -7.91 16.83 10.53
CA GLN A 137 -8.38 17.73 11.58
C GLN A 137 -7.26 18.59 12.17
N HIS A 138 -6.08 18.00 12.41
CA HIS A 138 -4.99 18.66 13.15
C HIS A 138 -3.96 19.38 12.25
N LEU A 139 -3.82 18.99 10.98
CA LEU A 139 -2.93 19.66 10.04
C LEU A 139 -3.41 21.09 9.76
N LYS A 140 -2.48 22.04 9.80
CA LYS A 140 -2.73 23.47 9.50
C LYS A 140 -2.63 23.81 8.02
N VAL A 141 -2.29 22.83 7.18
CA VAL A 141 -2.13 22.96 5.72
C VAL A 141 -2.98 21.92 5.00
N PRO A 142 -3.25 22.08 3.69
CA PRO A 142 -4.04 21.11 2.94
C PRO A 142 -3.44 19.71 3.03
N PHE A 143 -4.31 18.71 2.95
CA PHE A 143 -3.94 17.30 3.03
C PHE A 143 -4.72 16.49 1.99
N TRP A 144 -3.99 15.86 1.08
CA TRP A 144 -4.56 14.98 0.06
C TRP A 144 -4.02 13.56 0.19
N THR A 145 -4.85 12.57 -0.12
CA THR A 145 -4.44 11.17 -0.23
C THR A 145 -4.56 10.69 -1.67
N VAL A 146 -3.72 9.73 -2.07
CA VAL A 146 -3.64 9.24 -3.45
C VAL A 146 -3.74 7.72 -3.47
N ASP A 147 -4.65 7.17 -4.27
CA ASP A 147 -4.74 5.73 -4.55
C ASP A 147 -3.48 5.28 -5.32
N ALA A 148 -2.47 4.87 -4.56
CA ALA A 148 -1.15 4.46 -5.04
C ALA A 148 -0.93 2.95 -5.03
N ASP A 149 -1.82 2.18 -4.39
CA ASP A 149 -1.70 0.73 -4.24
C ASP A 149 -2.76 -0.03 -5.05
N VAL A 150 -3.33 0.61 -6.08
CA VAL A 150 -4.31 0.04 -7.03
C VAL A 150 -4.03 0.50 -8.45
N VAL A 151 -4.35 -0.36 -9.43
CA VAL A 151 -4.33 0.01 -10.85
C VAL A 151 -5.43 1.03 -11.08
N VAL A 152 -6.69 0.68 -10.79
CA VAL A 152 -7.84 1.58 -10.93
C VAL A 152 -8.13 2.26 -9.59
N PRO A 153 -8.25 3.60 -9.53
CA PRO A 153 -8.61 4.30 -8.30
C PRO A 153 -9.90 3.74 -7.70
N SER A 154 -9.85 3.34 -6.43
CA SER A 154 -10.91 2.61 -5.74
C SER A 154 -12.23 3.40 -5.67
N ARG A 155 -12.15 4.74 -5.67
CA ARG A 155 -13.31 5.64 -5.70
C ARG A 155 -14.11 5.55 -7.01
N LEU A 156 -13.46 5.23 -8.13
CA LEU A 156 -14.13 5.13 -9.45
C LEU A 156 -15.01 3.88 -9.61
N LEU A 157 -14.90 2.94 -8.67
CA LEU A 157 -15.74 1.74 -8.62
C LEU A 157 -17.16 2.04 -8.12
N GLY A 158 -17.36 3.20 -7.48
CA GLY A 158 -18.66 3.83 -7.17
C GLY A 158 -19.48 3.19 -6.05
N LYS A 159 -19.37 1.89 -5.84
CA LYS A 159 -20.10 1.13 -4.82
C LYS A 159 -19.38 -0.16 -4.45
N GLU A 160 -19.87 -0.84 -3.42
CA GLU A 160 -19.51 -2.23 -3.13
C GLU A 160 -19.94 -3.15 -4.28
N HIS A 161 -19.05 -4.06 -4.64
CA HIS A 161 -19.30 -5.15 -5.58
C HIS A 161 -19.21 -6.47 -4.84
N TYR A 162 -20.28 -7.25 -4.84
CA TYR A 162 -20.33 -8.51 -4.08
C TYR A 162 -19.44 -9.63 -4.66
N GLY A 163 -18.92 -9.47 -5.89
CA GLY A 163 -18.11 -10.51 -6.50
C GLY A 163 -17.35 -10.08 -7.75
N ALA A 164 -16.42 -10.94 -8.17
CA ALA A 164 -15.55 -10.69 -9.32
C ALA A 164 -16.36 -10.44 -10.61
N ARG A 165 -17.52 -11.07 -10.77
CA ARG A 165 -18.40 -10.90 -11.93
C ARG A 165 -18.91 -9.46 -12.06
N THR A 166 -19.20 -8.76 -10.96
CA THR A 166 -19.79 -7.42 -11.00
C THR A 166 -18.76 -6.32 -11.10
N ILE A 167 -17.59 -6.49 -10.46
CA ILE A 167 -16.51 -5.50 -10.53
C ILE A 167 -15.76 -5.54 -11.87
N ARG A 168 -15.66 -6.72 -12.50
CA ARG A 168 -14.82 -6.93 -13.70
C ARG A 168 -15.20 -6.02 -14.89
N PRO A 169 -16.47 -5.86 -15.29
CA PRO A 169 -16.81 -4.96 -16.39
C PRO A 169 -16.36 -3.52 -16.14
N ARG A 170 -16.52 -3.04 -14.89
CA ARG A 170 -16.12 -1.69 -14.50
C ARG A 170 -14.60 -1.52 -14.53
N LEU A 171 -13.85 -2.51 -14.05
CA LEU A 171 -12.39 -2.51 -14.17
C LEU A 171 -11.97 -2.52 -15.64
N GLN A 172 -12.54 -3.40 -16.47
CA GLN A 172 -12.21 -3.50 -17.89
C GLN A 172 -12.44 -2.19 -18.66
N GLU A 173 -13.53 -1.47 -18.35
CA GLU A 173 -13.80 -0.13 -18.90
C GLU A 173 -12.70 0.89 -18.55
N LEU A 174 -12.19 0.83 -17.32
CA LEU A 174 -11.23 1.81 -16.79
C LEU A 174 -9.75 1.43 -17.05
N LEU A 175 -9.45 0.16 -17.25
CA LEU A 175 -8.07 -0.34 -17.42
C LEU A 175 -7.30 0.38 -18.54
N PRO A 176 -7.86 0.66 -19.74
CA PRO A 176 -7.13 1.39 -20.78
C PRO A 176 -6.62 2.78 -20.33
N GLN A 177 -7.31 3.41 -19.38
CA GLN A 177 -6.91 4.72 -18.84
C GLN A 177 -5.85 4.61 -17.75
N PHE A 178 -5.90 3.55 -16.92
CA PHE A 178 -5.09 3.47 -15.70
C PHE A 178 -3.95 2.45 -15.75
N LEU A 179 -4.05 1.42 -16.59
CA LEU A 179 -2.98 0.45 -16.83
C LEU A 179 -2.04 0.98 -17.91
N VAL A 180 -1.47 2.16 -17.66
CA VAL A 180 -0.53 2.84 -18.55
C VAL A 180 0.82 2.99 -17.85
N PRO A 181 1.94 3.10 -18.60
CA PRO A 181 3.22 3.38 -18.00
C PRO A 181 3.20 4.72 -17.23
N THR A 182 3.62 4.71 -15.96
CA THR A 182 3.74 5.92 -15.15
C THR A 182 5.07 6.61 -15.41
N LYS A 183 5.05 7.93 -15.65
CA LYS A 183 6.26 8.74 -15.79
C LYS A 183 6.90 8.95 -14.42
N VAL A 184 8.14 8.51 -14.24
CA VAL A 184 8.91 8.82 -13.03
C VAL A 184 9.32 10.29 -13.05
N VAL A 185 8.81 11.06 -12.09
CA VAL A 185 9.12 12.50 -11.96
C VAL A 185 10.22 12.69 -10.91
N LYS A 186 11.21 13.55 -11.19
CA LYS A 186 12.27 13.92 -10.25
C LYS A 186 12.00 15.30 -9.67
N ALA A 187 12.26 15.49 -8.38
CA ALA A 187 12.17 16.81 -7.75
C ALA A 187 13.29 17.72 -8.29
N ARG A 188 12.92 18.91 -8.75
CA ARG A 188 13.86 19.90 -9.29
C ARG A 188 14.79 20.44 -8.20
N ILE A 189 14.25 20.70 -7.02
CA ILE A 189 15.01 21.14 -5.85
C ILE A 189 15.28 19.91 -4.97
N PRO A 190 16.55 19.50 -4.80
CA PRO A 190 16.88 18.39 -3.92
C PRO A 190 16.55 18.72 -2.47
N TRP A 191 16.09 17.70 -1.73
CA TRP A 191 16.01 17.80 -0.28
C TRP A 191 17.41 17.99 0.31
N ASN A 192 17.59 19.05 1.11
CA ASN A 192 18.80 19.25 1.87
C ASN A 192 18.55 18.84 3.32
N THR A 193 19.29 17.85 3.80
CA THR A 193 19.14 17.34 5.16
C THR A 193 19.40 18.46 6.17
N ARG A 194 18.38 18.75 6.96
CA ARG A 194 18.45 19.74 8.04
C ARG A 194 19.13 19.14 9.25
N ARG A 195 20.17 19.81 9.78
CA ARG A 195 20.92 19.35 10.97
C ARG A 195 20.04 19.19 12.21
N ASP A 196 18.97 19.97 12.30
CA ASP A 196 18.02 19.94 13.42
C ASP A 196 16.89 18.93 13.25
N LEU A 197 16.86 18.19 12.14
CA LEU A 197 15.84 17.19 11.86
C LEU A 197 16.35 15.79 12.19
N GLN A 198 15.81 15.21 13.26
CA GLN A 198 16.08 13.80 13.60
C GLN A 198 15.44 12.87 12.56
N SER A 199 16.26 11.97 12.04
CA SER A 199 15.90 10.83 11.21
C SER A 199 16.79 9.65 11.59
N LEU A 200 16.18 8.49 11.80
CA LEU A 200 16.91 7.23 11.96
C LEU A 200 17.57 6.85 10.62
N SER A 201 18.71 6.16 10.67
CA SER A 201 19.33 5.59 9.47
C SER A 201 18.44 4.50 8.87
N ALA A 202 18.40 4.42 7.54
CA ALA A 202 17.68 3.35 6.82
C ALA A 202 18.18 1.94 7.15
N HIS A 203 19.38 1.82 7.73
CA HIS A 203 20.03 0.56 8.08
C HIS A 203 19.90 0.18 9.55
N GLU A 204 19.33 1.07 10.39
CA GLU A 204 19.16 0.81 11.81
C GLU A 204 17.89 0.00 12.09
N ASP A 205 17.94 -0.78 13.18
CA ASP A 205 16.78 -1.54 13.64
C ASP A 205 15.77 -0.61 14.35
N PHE A 206 14.77 -0.18 13.60
CA PHE A 206 13.71 0.69 14.15
C PHE A 206 12.83 0.01 15.22
N THR A 207 12.92 -1.33 15.39
CA THR A 207 12.15 -2.08 16.39
C THR A 207 12.83 -2.13 17.76
N ALA A 208 14.01 -1.53 17.89
CA ALA A 208 14.74 -1.48 19.15
C ALA A 208 13.87 -0.85 20.25
N GLY A 209 13.75 -1.55 21.38
CA GLY A 209 12.95 -1.09 22.53
C GLY A 209 11.45 -1.35 22.44
N TRP A 210 10.93 -1.95 21.37
CA TRP A 210 9.51 -2.28 21.26
C TRP A 210 9.16 -3.62 21.91
N SER A 211 8.03 -3.64 22.62
CA SER A 211 7.37 -4.87 23.06
C SER A 211 6.54 -5.44 21.92
N LEU A 212 7.09 -6.43 21.21
CA LEU A 212 6.48 -7.10 20.07
C LEU A 212 6.28 -8.58 20.38
N ASP A 213 5.31 -9.21 19.71
CA ASP A 213 5.26 -10.67 19.66
C ASP A 213 6.51 -11.20 18.92
N ARG A 214 7.30 -12.01 19.63
CA ARG A 214 8.53 -12.63 19.14
C ARG A 214 8.41 -14.15 19.05
N SER A 215 7.23 -14.72 19.36
CA SER A 215 6.99 -16.16 19.21
C SER A 215 7.06 -16.60 17.74
N VAL A 216 6.71 -15.69 16.83
CA VAL A 216 6.77 -15.90 15.38
C VAL A 216 8.07 -15.34 14.81
N SER A 217 9.02 -16.23 14.52
CA SER A 217 10.33 -15.85 13.96
C SER A 217 10.23 -15.24 12.55
N PRO A 218 11.11 -14.28 12.22
CA PRO A 218 11.33 -13.83 10.84
C PRO A 218 11.69 -14.99 9.91
N VAL A 219 11.35 -14.85 8.63
CA VAL A 219 11.68 -15.87 7.63
C VAL A 219 12.97 -15.45 6.93
N GLU A 220 14.08 -16.12 7.23
CA GLU A 220 15.44 -15.71 6.82
C GLU A 220 15.60 -15.45 5.31
N ASN A 221 14.97 -16.28 4.49
CA ASN A 221 15.05 -16.20 3.02
C ASN A 221 14.08 -15.20 2.38
N TRP A 222 13.26 -14.51 3.17
CA TRP A 222 12.30 -13.52 2.72
C TRP A 222 12.67 -12.14 3.25
N GLN A 223 13.34 -11.39 2.37
CA GLN A 223 13.68 -10.01 2.59
C GLN A 223 12.71 -9.13 1.81
N GLY A 224 12.30 -8.02 2.39
CA GLY A 224 11.54 -6.96 1.73
C GLY A 224 12.40 -6.15 0.74
N GLY A 225 11.88 -4.99 0.36
CA GLY A 225 12.53 -4.08 -0.58
C GLY A 225 12.12 -4.29 -2.03
N THR A 226 12.15 -3.17 -2.77
CA THR A 226 11.78 -3.13 -4.18
C THR A 226 12.71 -3.98 -5.05
N LYS A 227 14.02 -4.04 -4.78
CA LYS A 227 14.95 -4.84 -5.57
C LYS A 227 14.64 -6.33 -5.47
N ARG A 228 14.41 -6.82 -4.25
CA ARG A 228 14.03 -8.22 -4.05
C ARG A 228 12.68 -8.53 -4.68
N ALA A 229 11.69 -7.64 -4.53
CA ALA A 229 10.39 -7.78 -5.17
C ALA A 229 10.49 -7.88 -6.71
N LEU A 230 11.31 -7.04 -7.33
CA LEU A 230 11.55 -7.05 -8.78
C LEU A 230 12.26 -8.34 -9.23
N SER A 231 13.20 -8.85 -8.43
CA SER A 231 13.86 -10.14 -8.69
C SER A 231 12.86 -11.31 -8.64
N VAL A 232 11.97 -11.33 -7.63
CA VAL A 232 10.91 -12.34 -7.51
C VAL A 232 9.93 -12.25 -8.68
N LEU A 233 9.54 -11.02 -9.08
CA LEU A 233 8.69 -10.81 -10.25
C LEU A 233 9.36 -11.32 -11.53
N ALA A 234 10.64 -11.02 -11.74
CA ALA A 234 11.39 -11.44 -12.92
C ALA A 234 11.48 -12.97 -13.01
N ASP A 235 11.76 -13.64 -11.89
CA ASP A 235 11.78 -15.09 -11.79
C ASP A 235 10.41 -15.70 -12.12
N PHE A 236 9.34 -15.17 -11.51
CA PHE A 236 7.97 -15.60 -11.78
C PHE A 236 7.61 -15.42 -13.26
N VAL A 237 7.86 -14.26 -13.85
CA VAL A 237 7.57 -14.00 -15.26
C VAL A 237 8.33 -14.95 -16.20
N LYS A 238 9.58 -15.25 -15.87
CA LYS A 238 10.44 -16.11 -16.68
C LYS A 238 10.12 -17.60 -16.56
N HIS A 239 9.78 -18.06 -15.35
CA HIS A 239 9.73 -19.49 -15.02
C HIS A 239 8.34 -19.97 -14.59
N GLY A 240 7.60 -19.18 -13.79
CA GLY A 240 6.31 -19.60 -13.22
C GLY A 240 5.09 -19.24 -14.07
N LEU A 241 5.09 -18.07 -14.71
CA LEU A 241 3.90 -17.49 -15.33
C LEU A 241 3.30 -18.41 -16.40
N ARG A 242 4.13 -19.11 -17.20
CA ARG A 242 3.65 -19.99 -18.28
C ARG A 242 2.65 -21.04 -17.76
N ASN A 243 2.95 -21.68 -16.63
CA ASN A 243 2.14 -22.77 -16.08
C ASN A 243 1.18 -22.31 -14.97
N TYR A 244 1.18 -21.02 -14.60
CA TYR A 244 0.36 -20.46 -13.53
C TYR A 244 -1.12 -20.92 -13.52
N PRO A 245 -1.86 -20.98 -14.65
CA PRO A 245 -3.25 -21.45 -14.63
C PRO A 245 -3.42 -22.89 -14.11
N LYS A 246 -2.43 -23.74 -14.36
CA LYS A 246 -2.41 -25.14 -13.96
C LYS A 246 -1.91 -25.26 -12.53
N ASP A 247 -0.76 -24.66 -12.22
CA ASP A 247 -0.02 -24.97 -11.00
C ASP A 247 -0.51 -24.20 -9.76
N ARG A 248 -1.19 -23.05 -9.92
CA ARG A 248 -1.56 -22.16 -8.80
C ARG A 248 -2.47 -22.77 -7.73
N ASN A 249 -3.14 -23.88 -8.04
CA ASN A 249 -4.05 -24.58 -7.12
C ASN A 249 -3.41 -25.85 -6.51
N HIS A 250 -2.12 -26.08 -6.77
CA HIS A 250 -1.35 -27.23 -6.30
C HIS A 250 -0.35 -26.77 -5.24
N PRO A 251 -0.67 -26.86 -3.94
CA PRO A 251 0.21 -26.37 -2.86
C PRO A 251 1.56 -27.11 -2.78
N GLU A 252 1.65 -28.32 -3.33
CA GLU A 252 2.88 -29.09 -3.48
C GLU A 252 3.84 -28.53 -4.54
N LEU A 253 3.35 -27.64 -5.42
CA LEU A 253 4.13 -27.01 -6.49
C LEU A 253 4.48 -25.57 -6.13
N SER A 254 5.61 -25.09 -6.64
CA SER A 254 5.94 -23.66 -6.66
C SER A 254 5.15 -22.92 -7.76
N GLY A 255 3.82 -23.00 -7.70
CA GLY A 255 2.90 -22.55 -8.74
C GLY A 255 2.41 -21.11 -8.62
N THR A 256 2.82 -20.36 -7.59
CA THR A 256 2.39 -18.96 -7.34
C THR A 256 3.53 -17.96 -7.54
N SER A 257 3.21 -16.67 -7.55
CA SER A 257 4.18 -15.61 -7.81
C SER A 257 5.03 -15.22 -6.61
N HIS A 258 4.64 -15.61 -5.39
CA HIS A 258 5.33 -15.21 -4.15
C HIS A 258 5.39 -13.66 -3.95
N LEU A 259 4.54 -12.90 -4.63
CA LEU A 259 4.56 -11.43 -4.60
C LEU A 259 3.72 -10.81 -3.47
N SER A 260 2.88 -11.60 -2.78
CA SER A 260 1.93 -11.05 -1.80
C SER A 260 2.58 -10.29 -0.62
N PRO A 261 3.73 -10.69 -0.05
CA PRO A 261 4.35 -9.90 1.02
C PRO A 261 4.84 -8.53 0.53
N TYR A 262 5.37 -8.49 -0.70
CA TYR A 262 5.85 -7.24 -1.30
C TYR A 262 4.70 -6.30 -1.69
N LEU A 263 3.58 -6.85 -2.16
CA LEU A 263 2.36 -6.08 -2.40
C LEU A 263 1.77 -5.55 -1.09
N HIS A 264 1.73 -6.36 -0.03
CA HIS A 264 1.20 -5.96 1.28
C HIS A 264 1.93 -4.74 1.87
N PHE A 265 3.27 -4.76 1.87
CA PHE A 265 4.07 -3.61 2.34
C PHE A 265 4.26 -2.53 1.25
N GLY A 266 3.73 -2.74 0.05
CA GLY A 266 3.87 -1.82 -1.07
C GLY A 266 5.31 -1.64 -1.55
N HIS A 267 6.19 -2.63 -1.35
CA HIS A 267 7.55 -2.65 -1.89
C HIS A 267 7.59 -2.79 -3.42
N ILE A 268 6.49 -3.26 -4.02
CA ILE A 268 6.28 -3.28 -5.48
C ILE A 268 4.85 -2.83 -5.78
N GLY A 269 4.68 -2.10 -6.87
CA GLY A 269 3.36 -1.61 -7.27
C GLY A 269 2.65 -2.54 -8.26
N PRO A 270 1.31 -2.49 -8.29
CA PRO A 270 0.52 -3.37 -9.15
C PRO A 270 0.68 -3.04 -10.64
N LEU A 271 1.00 -1.79 -11.02
CA LEU A 271 1.26 -1.44 -12.42
C LEU A 271 2.56 -2.07 -12.91
N THR A 272 3.60 -2.05 -12.08
CA THR A 272 4.89 -2.70 -12.36
C THR A 272 4.71 -4.18 -12.68
N ILE A 273 3.94 -4.89 -11.84
CA ILE A 273 3.64 -6.31 -12.04
C ILE A 273 2.80 -6.52 -13.29
N ALA A 274 1.72 -5.75 -13.45
CA ALA A 274 0.81 -5.89 -14.58
C ALA A 274 1.51 -5.68 -15.92
N HIS A 275 2.37 -4.66 -16.03
CA HIS A 275 3.19 -4.39 -17.21
C HIS A 275 4.18 -5.52 -17.51
N ALA A 276 4.89 -6.03 -16.48
CA ALA A 276 5.82 -7.15 -16.66
C ALA A 276 5.11 -8.42 -17.17
N VAL A 277 3.88 -8.68 -16.69
CA VAL A 277 3.06 -9.81 -17.16
C VAL A 277 2.55 -9.59 -18.58
N GLN A 278 2.17 -8.35 -18.95
CA GLN A 278 1.72 -8.03 -20.31
C GLN A 278 2.82 -8.27 -21.34
N THR A 279 4.06 -7.87 -21.04
CA THR A 279 5.21 -7.96 -21.95
C THR A 279 5.91 -9.32 -21.91
N ALA A 280 5.58 -10.19 -20.95
CA ALA A 280 6.16 -11.52 -20.82
C ALA A 280 5.99 -12.41 -22.06
N SER A 281 6.95 -13.27 -22.35
CA SER A 281 6.80 -14.35 -23.34
C SER A 281 6.07 -15.55 -22.71
N ALA A 282 4.75 -15.40 -22.53
CA ALA A 282 3.89 -16.42 -21.93
C ALA A 282 2.54 -16.52 -22.69
N PRO A 283 1.84 -17.67 -22.63
CA PRO A 283 0.51 -17.82 -23.24
C PRO A 283 -0.46 -16.76 -22.75
N ALA A 284 -1.32 -16.26 -23.64
CA ALA A 284 -2.32 -15.24 -23.29
C ALA A 284 -3.23 -15.68 -22.14
N ALA A 285 -3.66 -16.95 -22.13
CA ALA A 285 -4.44 -17.52 -21.05
C ALA A 285 -3.73 -17.43 -19.69
N SER A 286 -2.41 -17.62 -19.65
CA SER A 286 -1.63 -17.52 -18.42
C SER A 286 -1.51 -16.09 -17.91
N LYS A 287 -1.29 -15.13 -18.81
CA LYS A 287 -1.31 -13.69 -18.49
C LYS A 287 -2.66 -13.27 -17.94
N GLN A 288 -3.76 -13.66 -18.60
CA GLN A 288 -5.12 -13.34 -18.19
C GLN A 288 -5.48 -13.95 -16.84
N ALA A 289 -5.13 -15.23 -16.61
CA ALA A 289 -5.37 -15.89 -15.32
C ALA A 289 -4.66 -15.18 -14.16
N PHE A 290 -3.42 -14.74 -14.38
CA PHE A 290 -2.68 -13.99 -13.37
C PHE A 290 -3.25 -12.58 -13.16
N GLN A 291 -3.60 -11.87 -14.24
CA GLN A 291 -4.21 -10.54 -14.15
C GLN A 291 -5.58 -10.55 -13.47
N GLU A 292 -6.39 -11.61 -13.62
CA GLU A 292 -7.63 -11.78 -12.86
C GLU A 292 -7.34 -11.80 -11.35
N GLN A 293 -6.27 -12.47 -10.89
CA GLN A 293 -5.91 -12.47 -9.47
C GLN A 293 -5.32 -11.12 -9.03
N LEU A 294 -4.36 -10.61 -9.79
CA LEU A 294 -3.65 -9.36 -9.46
C LEU A 294 -4.57 -8.15 -9.45
N ILE A 295 -5.46 -8.02 -10.43
CA ILE A 295 -6.28 -6.82 -10.62
C ILE A 295 -7.69 -7.08 -10.10
N VAL A 296 -8.42 -8.05 -10.68
CA VAL A 296 -9.85 -8.22 -10.37
C VAL A 296 -10.05 -8.67 -8.93
N ARG A 297 -9.37 -9.73 -8.47
CA ARG A 297 -9.57 -10.27 -7.11
C ARG A 297 -9.01 -9.34 -6.04
N ARG A 298 -7.80 -8.82 -6.25
CA ARG A 298 -7.18 -7.91 -5.28
C ARG A 298 -7.93 -6.58 -5.16
N GLU A 299 -8.35 -5.97 -6.27
CA GLU A 299 -9.09 -4.68 -6.21
C GLU A 299 -10.54 -4.87 -5.77
N LEU A 300 -11.12 -6.06 -5.93
CA LEU A 300 -12.36 -6.44 -5.26
C LEU A 300 -12.21 -6.40 -3.73
N SER A 301 -11.11 -6.92 -3.18
CA SER A 301 -10.85 -6.82 -1.74
C SER A 301 -10.69 -5.37 -1.27
N VAL A 302 -10.00 -4.52 -2.04
CA VAL A 302 -9.89 -3.08 -1.74
C VAL A 302 -11.25 -2.38 -1.83
N ASN A 303 -12.06 -2.74 -2.82
CA ASN A 303 -13.42 -2.25 -2.99
C ASN A 303 -14.30 -2.61 -1.78
N PHE A 304 -14.28 -3.88 -1.36
CA PHE A 304 -15.03 -4.38 -0.22
C PHE A 304 -14.71 -3.58 1.06
N VAL A 305 -13.43 -3.48 1.42
CA VAL A 305 -12.98 -2.71 2.60
C VAL A 305 -13.38 -1.23 2.49
N ARG A 306 -13.35 -0.64 1.29
CA ARG A 306 -13.70 0.77 1.09
C ARG A 306 -15.19 1.07 1.30
N TYR A 307 -16.07 0.19 0.84
CA TYR A 307 -17.51 0.47 0.81
C TYR A 307 -18.29 -0.24 1.92
N ASN A 308 -17.65 -1.17 2.66
CA ASN A 308 -18.27 -1.90 3.74
C ASN A 308 -17.51 -1.66 5.05
N SER A 309 -18.02 -0.80 5.94
CA SER A 309 -17.38 -0.49 7.24
C SER A 309 -17.32 -1.67 8.20
N TYR A 310 -18.07 -2.73 7.91
CA TYR A 310 -18.21 -3.95 8.70
C TYR A 310 -17.39 -5.12 8.14
N TYR A 311 -16.43 -4.85 7.24
CA TYR A 311 -15.69 -5.84 6.44
C TYR A 311 -15.02 -7.00 7.20
N ASP A 312 -14.92 -6.92 8.53
CA ASP A 312 -14.33 -7.90 9.45
C ASP A 312 -15.32 -8.40 10.51
N SER A 313 -16.62 -8.37 10.21
CA SER A 313 -17.71 -8.83 11.10
C SER A 313 -18.84 -9.49 10.30
N PHE A 314 -19.77 -10.21 10.94
CA PHE A 314 -20.85 -10.92 10.24
C PHE A 314 -21.82 -9.96 9.51
N GLU A 315 -21.87 -8.70 9.93
CA GLU A 315 -22.69 -7.63 9.37
C GLU A 315 -22.30 -7.27 7.93
N CYS A 316 -21.12 -7.70 7.45
CA CYS A 316 -20.74 -7.52 6.05
C CYS A 316 -21.38 -8.53 5.09
N LEU A 317 -22.00 -9.60 5.61
CA LEU A 317 -22.50 -10.68 4.77
C LEU A 317 -23.61 -10.20 3.83
N GLU A 318 -23.60 -10.75 2.62
CA GLU A 318 -24.73 -10.62 1.72
C GLU A 318 -26.00 -11.20 2.37
N PRO A 319 -27.20 -10.62 2.14
CA PRO A 319 -28.41 -11.04 2.85
C PRO A 319 -28.77 -12.52 2.70
N TRP A 320 -28.38 -13.16 1.60
CA TRP A 320 -28.60 -14.60 1.40
C TRP A 320 -27.65 -15.47 2.24
N ALA A 321 -26.41 -15.01 2.45
CA ALA A 321 -25.44 -15.71 3.29
C ALA A 321 -25.82 -15.58 4.76
N ASP A 322 -26.20 -14.37 5.20
CA ASP A 322 -26.71 -14.10 6.55
C ASP A 322 -27.91 -14.99 6.90
N ARG A 323 -28.93 -15.06 6.03
CA ARG A 323 -30.09 -15.97 6.21
C ARG A 323 -29.67 -17.44 6.33
N SER A 324 -28.72 -17.88 5.50
CA SER A 324 -28.22 -19.26 5.55
C SER A 324 -27.48 -19.55 6.86
N PHE A 325 -26.60 -18.64 7.30
CA PHE A 325 -25.93 -18.76 8.59
C PHE A 325 -26.92 -18.79 9.77
N ALA A 326 -27.94 -17.92 9.75
CA ALA A 326 -28.98 -17.89 10.76
C ALA A 326 -29.79 -19.20 10.82
N GLN A 327 -30.18 -19.74 9.66
CA GLN A 327 -30.91 -21.01 9.56
C GLN A 327 -30.13 -22.19 10.17
N HIS A 328 -28.80 -22.20 10.00
CA HIS A 328 -27.91 -23.27 10.48
C HIS A 328 -27.18 -22.93 11.81
N SER A 329 -27.61 -21.88 12.50
CA SER A 329 -26.99 -21.44 13.76
C SER A 329 -27.15 -22.47 14.89
N GLY A 330 -28.28 -23.18 14.92
CA GLY A 330 -28.59 -24.22 15.91
C GLY A 330 -27.98 -25.60 15.62
N ASP A 331 -27.37 -25.80 14.45
CA ASP A 331 -26.81 -27.10 14.07
C ASP A 331 -25.66 -27.49 15.00
N ARG A 332 -25.71 -28.70 15.56
CA ARG A 332 -24.61 -29.22 16.39
C ARG A 332 -23.38 -29.43 15.51
N ARG A 333 -22.28 -28.73 15.82
CA ARG A 333 -20.98 -28.96 15.18
C ARG A 333 -20.41 -30.29 15.67
N PRO A 334 -19.93 -31.18 14.79
CA PRO A 334 -19.34 -32.47 15.20
C PRO A 334 -18.16 -32.30 16.15
N ILE A 335 -17.33 -31.27 15.90
CA ILE A 335 -16.18 -30.91 16.72
C ILE A 335 -16.16 -29.37 16.84
N VAL A 336 -15.80 -28.88 18.02
CA VAL A 336 -15.61 -27.45 18.29
C VAL A 336 -14.21 -27.29 18.86
N TYR A 337 -13.33 -26.66 18.08
CA TYR A 337 -11.97 -26.34 18.51
C TYR A 337 -11.93 -24.96 19.15
N SER A 338 -11.09 -24.80 20.16
CA SER A 338 -10.66 -23.49 20.63
C SER A 338 -9.70 -22.83 19.63
N GLU A 339 -9.54 -21.51 19.74
CA GLU A 339 -8.56 -20.76 18.94
C GLU A 339 -7.14 -21.31 19.11
N ALA A 340 -6.74 -21.65 20.34
CA ALA A 340 -5.43 -22.24 20.63
C ALA A 340 -5.19 -23.58 19.93
N GLN A 341 -6.20 -24.46 19.88
CA GLN A 341 -6.09 -25.73 19.16
C GLN A 341 -5.92 -25.51 17.65
N LEU A 342 -6.66 -24.56 17.07
CA LEU A 342 -6.51 -24.21 15.66
C LEU A 342 -5.13 -23.63 15.36
N GLU A 343 -4.62 -22.73 16.22
CA GLU A 343 -3.30 -22.12 16.10
C GLU A 343 -2.17 -23.15 16.18
N GLN A 344 -2.31 -24.15 17.05
CA GLN A 344 -1.32 -25.23 17.28
C GLN A 344 -1.48 -26.42 16.33
N ALA A 345 -2.38 -26.33 15.34
CA ALA A 345 -2.70 -27.41 14.39
C ALA A 345 -3.16 -28.72 15.08
N GLU A 346 -3.93 -28.59 16.15
CA GLU A 346 -4.51 -29.69 16.93
C GLU A 346 -5.97 -29.98 16.52
N THR A 347 -6.18 -30.24 15.23
CA THR A 347 -7.50 -30.55 14.64
C THR A 347 -7.77 -32.05 14.54
#